data_AF-A0A800BWI3-F1
#
_entry.id   AF-A0A800BWI3-F1
#
_cell.length_a   1.000
_cell.length_b   1.000
_cell.length_c   1.000
_cell.angle_alpha   90.00
_cell.angle_beta   90.00
_cell.angle_gamma   90.00
#
_symmetry.space_group_name_H-M   'P 1'
#
loop_
_entity.id
_entity.type
_entity.pdbx_description
1 polymer ?
#
loop_
_entity_poly.entity_id
_entity_poly.type
_entity_poly.pdbx_seq_one_letter_code
_entity_poly.pdbx_strand_id
1 'polypeptide(L)'
;ALDLPCARSLEEAAELFQHHNMVYLPFETFAAPLTPYLFLKPRLGVRTIFNSLCKMINPLRAPLSIQGIFHGVYANLHAEVAAQLKDPHVISFKGEGGEPEIRPTATTTLQIAQRGRIKESTWPRALEARPEPMEDISMEGLLRRIEQHTLTDYDRAALQANFDFLQTYV
;
A
#
# COMPACT_ATOMS: atom_id res chain seq x y z
N ALA A 1 13.02 -8.80 11.42
CA ALA A 1 13.69 -8.68 10.12
C ALA A 1 14.07 -7.23 9.79
N LEU A 2 13.15 -6.25 9.90
CA LEU A 2 13.42 -4.84 9.55
C LEU A 2 13.61 -3.88 10.75
N ASP A 3 13.63 -4.41 11.97
CA ASP A 3 13.75 -3.64 13.23
C ASP A 3 12.77 -2.45 13.37
N LEU A 4 11.57 -2.60 12.78
CA LEU A 4 10.51 -1.60 12.86
C LEU A 4 9.75 -1.72 14.18
N PRO A 5 9.51 -0.61 14.90
CA PRO A 5 8.64 -0.61 16.06
C PRO A 5 7.26 -1.16 15.70
N CYS A 6 6.80 -2.16 16.45
CA CYS A 6 5.50 -2.79 16.29
C CYS A 6 4.60 -2.42 17.45
N ALA A 7 3.58 -1.62 17.19
CA ALA A 7 2.62 -1.17 18.20
C ALA A 7 1.59 -2.28 18.50
N ARG A 8 1.13 -2.36 19.75
CA ARG A 8 0.09 -3.29 20.22
C ARG A 8 -1.24 -2.60 20.50
N SER A 9 -1.30 -1.28 20.39
CA SER A 9 -2.52 -0.48 20.46
C SER A 9 -2.39 0.81 19.64
N LEU A 10 -3.48 1.55 19.50
CA LEU A 10 -3.47 2.86 18.84
C LEU A 10 -2.67 3.90 19.64
N GLU A 11 -2.75 3.82 20.96
CA GLU A 11 -2.02 4.68 21.88
C GLU A 11 -0.52 4.43 21.77
N GLU A 12 -0.09 3.17 21.82
CA GLU A 12 1.32 2.81 21.65
C GLU A 12 1.84 3.21 20.26
N ALA A 13 1.02 3.10 19.22
CA ALA A 13 1.40 3.56 17.88
C ALA A 13 1.63 5.08 17.84
N ALA A 14 0.76 5.86 18.49
CA ALA A 14 0.90 7.30 18.57
C ALA A 14 2.15 7.71 19.36
N GLU A 15 2.46 7.00 20.45
CA GLU A 15 3.66 7.22 21.26
C GLU A 15 4.94 6.87 20.50
N LEU A 16 5.01 5.69 19.88
CA LEU A 16 6.18 5.26 19.10
C LEU A 16 6.45 6.24 17.94
N PHE A 17 5.41 6.78 17.31
CA PHE A 17 5.58 7.73 16.21
C PHE A 17 6.19 9.08 16.64
N GLN A 18 6.22 9.39 17.94
CA GLN A 18 6.93 10.58 18.46
C GLN A 18 8.46 10.40 18.43
N HIS A 19 8.94 9.15 18.38
CA HIS A 19 10.36 8.82 18.49
C HIS A 19 10.89 8.05 17.27
N HIS A 20 10.01 7.60 16.38
CA HIS A 20 10.34 6.81 15.19
C HIS A 20 9.66 7.38 13.94
N ASN A 21 10.38 7.34 12.82
CA ASN A 21 9.85 7.82 11.53
C ASN A 21 8.81 6.87 10.91
N MET A 22 8.76 5.62 11.38
CA MET A 22 7.84 4.61 10.87
C MET A 22 7.48 3.64 12.00
N VAL A 23 6.19 3.30 12.08
CA VAL A 23 5.64 2.36 13.07
C VAL A 23 4.74 1.38 12.33
N TYR A 24 4.90 0.10 12.62
CA TYR A 24 3.97 -0.92 12.17
C TYR A 24 2.85 -1.09 13.19
N LEU A 25 1.61 -0.93 12.75
CA LEU A 25 0.41 -1.17 13.55
C LEU A 25 -0.36 -2.36 12.93
N PRO A 26 -0.30 -3.57 13.52
CA PRO A 26 -1.03 -4.72 13.01
C PRO A 26 -2.54 -4.48 13.05
N PHE A 27 -3.25 -4.94 12.02
CA PHE A 27 -4.69 -4.71 11.86
C PHE A 27 -5.51 -5.23 13.05
N GLU A 28 -5.10 -6.38 13.60
CA GLU A 28 -5.73 -7.06 14.71
C GLU A 28 -5.73 -6.22 15.99
N THR A 29 -4.81 -5.27 16.13
CA THR A 29 -4.66 -4.47 17.37
C THR A 29 -5.74 -3.40 17.51
N PHE A 30 -6.25 -2.87 16.39
CA PHE A 30 -7.26 -1.79 16.40
C PHE A 30 -8.59 -2.20 15.76
N ALA A 31 -8.62 -3.28 15.00
CA ALA A 31 -9.81 -3.78 14.32
C ALA A 31 -10.01 -5.29 14.54
N ALA A 32 -9.69 -5.78 15.74
CA ALA A 32 -9.82 -7.19 16.11
C ALA A 32 -11.13 -7.86 15.63
N PRO A 33 -12.32 -7.24 15.78
CA PRO A 33 -13.59 -7.85 15.34
C PRO A 33 -13.68 -8.08 13.83
N LEU A 34 -12.93 -7.33 13.01
CA LEU A 34 -12.92 -7.45 11.55
C LEU A 34 -11.97 -8.53 11.02
N THR A 35 -11.01 -8.96 11.85
CA THR A 35 -9.97 -9.93 11.49
C THR A 35 -10.53 -11.24 10.91
N PRO A 36 -11.52 -11.91 11.52
CA PRO A 36 -12.04 -13.17 10.99
C PRO A 36 -12.60 -13.04 9.58
N TYR A 37 -13.08 -11.86 9.20
CA TYR A 37 -13.68 -11.60 7.90
C TYR A 37 -12.66 -11.45 6.78
N LEU A 38 -11.43 -11.00 7.09
CA LEU A 38 -10.32 -10.94 6.14
C LEU A 38 -9.87 -12.32 5.68
N PHE A 39 -10.01 -13.33 6.55
CA PHE A 39 -9.58 -14.71 6.32
C PHE A 39 -10.71 -15.65 5.88
N LEU A 40 -11.78 -15.12 5.28
CA LEU A 40 -12.89 -15.95 4.80
C LEU A 40 -12.61 -16.67 3.47
N LYS A 41 -11.54 -16.31 2.75
CA LYS A 41 -11.23 -16.90 1.43
C LYS A 41 -11.14 -18.45 1.45
N PRO A 42 -10.50 -19.12 2.42
CA PRO A 42 -10.49 -20.58 2.46
C PRO A 42 -11.87 -21.22 2.63
N ARG A 43 -12.83 -20.50 3.21
CA ARG A 43 -14.22 -20.97 3.41
C ARG A 43 -15.11 -20.67 2.20
N LEU A 44 -14.97 -19.49 1.61
CA LEU A 44 -15.86 -19.00 0.55
C LEU A 44 -15.29 -19.18 -0.86
N GLY A 45 -14.02 -19.55 -1.00
CA GLY A 45 -13.31 -19.63 -2.27
C GLY A 45 -12.91 -18.28 -2.88
N VAL A 46 -13.41 -17.16 -2.35
CA VAL A 46 -13.21 -15.80 -2.89
C VAL A 46 -12.85 -14.80 -1.79
N ARG A 47 -12.22 -13.68 -2.20
CA ARG A 47 -12.04 -12.51 -1.34
C ARG A 47 -13.39 -11.83 -1.10
N THR A 48 -13.59 -11.28 0.08
CA THR A 48 -14.84 -10.58 0.45
C THR A 48 -14.63 -9.07 0.39
N ILE A 49 -15.72 -8.31 0.57
CA ILE A 49 -15.66 -6.84 0.66
C ILE A 49 -14.72 -6.35 1.78
N PHE A 50 -14.52 -7.15 2.83
CA PHE A 50 -13.62 -6.81 3.93
C PHE A 50 -12.17 -6.62 3.46
N ASN A 51 -11.72 -7.37 2.44
CA ASN A 51 -10.37 -7.21 1.90
C ASN A 51 -10.15 -5.85 1.23
N SER A 52 -11.21 -5.20 0.74
CA SER A 52 -11.16 -3.83 0.23
C SER A 52 -11.39 -2.80 1.34
N LEU A 53 -12.41 -3.00 2.17
CA LEU A 53 -12.81 -2.07 3.23
C LEU A 53 -11.70 -1.82 4.26
N CYS A 54 -10.97 -2.85 4.67
CA CYS A 54 -9.95 -2.70 5.70
C CYS A 54 -8.79 -1.78 5.26
N LYS A 55 -8.53 -1.66 3.95
CA LYS A 55 -7.52 -0.74 3.39
C LYS A 55 -7.92 0.74 3.54
N MET A 56 -9.20 0.99 3.80
CA MET A 56 -9.76 2.35 3.92
C MET A 56 -9.79 2.84 5.37
N ILE A 57 -9.45 1.98 6.33
CA ILE A 57 -9.49 2.35 7.74
C ILE A 57 -8.24 3.18 8.08
N ASN A 58 -8.46 4.40 8.54
CA ASN A 58 -7.41 5.33 8.95
C ASN A 58 -7.57 5.68 10.44
N PRO A 59 -7.18 4.77 11.37
CA PRO A 59 -7.58 4.85 12.77
C PRO A 59 -6.91 6.01 13.52
N LEU A 60 -5.74 6.46 13.05
CA LEU A 60 -5.01 7.60 13.60
C LEU A 60 -5.27 8.91 12.83
N ARG A 61 -6.21 8.90 11.87
CA ARG A 61 -6.53 10.05 11.01
C ARG A 61 -5.29 10.67 10.34
N ALA A 62 -4.41 9.81 9.83
CA ALA A 62 -3.23 10.21 9.07
C ALA A 62 -3.62 11.22 7.97
N PRO A 63 -2.81 12.26 7.74
CA PRO A 63 -3.12 13.31 6.77
C PRO A 63 -3.13 12.81 5.32
N LEU A 64 -2.51 11.66 5.07
CA LEU A 64 -2.47 10.96 3.80
C LEU A 64 -2.60 9.45 4.02
N SER A 65 -3.47 8.82 3.22
CA SER A 65 -3.58 7.36 3.12
C SER A 65 -3.29 6.92 1.68
N ILE A 66 -2.37 5.98 1.51
CA ILE A 66 -2.02 5.39 0.21
C ILE A 66 -2.62 3.98 0.18
N GLN A 67 -3.46 3.72 -0.83
CA GLN A 67 -4.29 2.51 -0.91
C GLN A 67 -4.00 1.72 -2.19
N GLY A 68 -3.35 0.58 -2.03
CA GLY A 68 -3.13 -0.39 -3.10
C GLY A 68 -4.38 -1.23 -3.37
N ILE A 69 -4.73 -1.37 -4.64
CA ILE A 69 -5.95 -2.07 -5.08
C ILE A 69 -5.58 -3.14 -6.11
N PHE A 70 -6.22 -4.30 -6.01
CA PHE A 70 -5.93 -5.42 -6.90
C PHE A 70 -6.53 -5.23 -8.32
N HIS A 71 -7.78 -4.77 -8.42
CA HIS A 71 -8.45 -4.46 -9.69
C HIS A 71 -8.67 -2.95 -9.82
N GLY A 72 -8.07 -2.34 -10.84
CA GLY A 72 -8.02 -0.87 -10.99
C GLY A 72 -9.39 -0.18 -11.05
N VAL A 73 -10.45 -0.88 -11.46
CA VAL A 73 -11.83 -0.36 -11.44
C VAL A 73 -12.26 0.09 -10.04
N TYR A 74 -11.75 -0.54 -8.98
CA TYR A 74 -12.09 -0.16 -7.61
C TYR A 74 -11.33 1.07 -7.09
N ALA A 75 -10.31 1.58 -7.80
CA ALA A 75 -9.59 2.79 -7.39
C ALA A 75 -10.52 4.00 -7.31
N ASN A 76 -11.37 4.20 -8.31
CA ASN A 76 -12.31 5.31 -8.28
C ASN A 76 -13.30 5.17 -7.12
N LEU A 77 -13.77 3.95 -6.84
CA LEU A 77 -14.68 3.69 -5.71
C LEU A 77 -14.04 4.04 -4.36
N HIS A 78 -12.76 3.71 -4.16
CA HIS A 78 -12.05 4.09 -2.94
C HIS A 78 -11.95 5.61 -2.78
N ALA A 79 -11.63 6.33 -3.86
CA ALA A 79 -11.59 7.80 -3.84
C ALA A 79 -12.99 8.42 -3.60
N GLU A 80 -14.04 7.85 -4.18
CA GLU A 80 -15.43 8.28 -3.96
C GLU A 80 -15.86 8.14 -2.50
N VAL A 81 -15.56 7.00 -1.88
CA VAL A 81 -15.88 6.80 -0.46
C VAL A 81 -15.04 7.73 0.41
N ALA A 82 -13.74 7.89 0.14
CA ALA A 82 -12.89 8.82 0.87
C ALA A 82 -13.41 10.27 0.80
N ALA A 83 -13.88 10.70 -0.38
CA ALA A 83 -14.49 12.02 -0.55
C ALA A 83 -15.78 12.18 0.26
N GLN A 84 -16.63 11.14 0.29
CA GLN A 84 -17.87 11.13 1.07
C GLN A 84 -17.62 11.12 2.59
N LEU A 85 -16.65 10.34 3.05
CA LEU A 85 -16.22 10.26 4.45
C LEU A 85 -15.39 11.48 4.90
N LYS A 86 -15.03 12.35 3.95
CA LYS A 86 -14.19 13.54 4.17
C LYS A 86 -12.82 13.17 4.74
N ASP A 87 -12.25 12.07 4.26
CA ASP A 87 -10.86 11.74 4.57
C ASP A 87 -9.93 12.88 4.12
N PRO A 88 -8.85 13.17 4.87
CA PRO A 88 -8.01 14.33 4.60
C PRO A 88 -7.41 14.32 3.18
N HIS A 89 -6.79 13.19 2.83
CA HIS A 89 -6.16 12.93 1.55
C HIS A 89 -6.01 11.41 1.35
N VAL A 90 -6.54 10.87 0.26
CA VAL A 90 -6.41 9.46 -0.11
C VAL A 90 -5.91 9.37 -1.55
N ILE A 91 -4.88 8.55 -1.76
CA ILE A 91 -4.39 8.19 -3.09
C ILE A 91 -4.63 6.70 -3.26
N SER A 92 -5.43 6.32 -4.25
CA SER A 92 -5.79 4.94 -4.52
C SER A 92 -5.47 4.56 -5.96
N PHE A 93 -4.87 3.39 -6.15
CA PHE A 93 -4.42 2.94 -7.46
C PHE A 93 -4.26 1.42 -7.53
N LYS A 94 -4.16 0.89 -8.75
CA LYS A 94 -3.89 -0.53 -8.97
C LYS A 94 -2.43 -0.85 -8.66
N GLY A 95 -2.11 -1.30 -7.45
CA GLY A 95 -0.74 -1.67 -7.08
C GLY A 95 -0.35 -3.12 -7.37
N GLU A 96 0.91 -3.47 -7.12
CA GLU A 96 1.44 -4.83 -7.28
C GLU A 96 0.83 -5.78 -6.24
N GLY A 97 0.26 -6.92 -6.65
CA GLY A 97 -0.47 -7.80 -5.72
C GLY A 97 -1.67 -7.19 -4.96
N GLY A 98 -2.01 -5.92 -5.25
CA GLY A 98 -2.95 -5.12 -4.47
C GLY A 98 -2.31 -4.38 -3.29
N GLU A 99 -0.98 -4.39 -3.15
CA GLU A 99 -0.23 -3.59 -2.19
C GLU A 99 -0.07 -2.14 -2.66
N PRO A 100 0.18 -1.17 -1.75
CA PRO A 100 0.38 0.24 -2.11
C PRO A 100 1.74 0.49 -2.79
N GLU A 101 1.98 -0.21 -3.91
CA GLU A 101 3.24 -0.21 -4.65
C GLU A 101 3.02 0.12 -6.13
N ILE A 102 3.74 1.13 -6.63
CA ILE A 102 3.76 1.47 -8.05
C ILE A 102 4.51 0.39 -8.84
N ARG A 103 3.84 -0.14 -9.87
CA ARG A 103 4.45 -1.07 -10.80
C ARG A 103 5.33 -0.33 -11.80
N PRO A 104 6.65 -0.59 -11.87
CA PRO A 104 7.52 0.08 -12.83
C PRO A 104 7.18 -0.28 -14.28
N THR A 105 6.54 -1.43 -14.51
CA THR A 105 6.24 -1.93 -15.86
C THR A 105 4.89 -1.46 -16.41
N ALA A 106 4.12 -0.66 -15.67
CA ALA A 106 2.78 -0.26 -16.06
C ALA A 106 2.53 1.23 -15.80
N THR A 107 1.91 1.90 -16.77
CA THR A 107 1.32 3.21 -16.55
C THR A 107 0.17 3.06 -15.56
N THR A 108 0.22 3.81 -14.46
CA THR A 108 -0.69 3.66 -13.32
C THR A 108 -1.57 4.89 -13.17
N THR A 109 -2.88 4.70 -13.29
CA THR A 109 -3.86 5.75 -12.97
C THR A 109 -4.02 5.86 -11.45
N LEU A 110 -3.84 7.07 -10.94
CA LEU A 110 -4.00 7.43 -9.54
C LEU A 110 -5.34 8.15 -9.37
N GLN A 111 -6.16 7.68 -8.44
CA GLN A 111 -7.39 8.34 -8.02
C GLN A 111 -7.12 9.03 -6.68
N ILE A 112 -7.19 10.36 -6.69
CA ILE A 112 -6.79 11.20 -5.56
C ILE A 112 -8.03 11.90 -5.01
N ALA A 113 -8.45 11.51 -3.81
CA ALA A 113 -9.49 12.20 -3.06
C ALA A 113 -8.85 13.15 -2.04
N GLN A 114 -9.16 14.45 -2.13
CA GLN A 114 -8.63 15.45 -1.23
C GLN A 114 -9.70 16.51 -0.98
N ARG A 115 -9.98 16.79 0.30
CA ARG A 115 -10.98 17.80 0.70
C ARG A 115 -12.35 17.61 0.02
N GLY A 116 -12.79 16.35 -0.09
CA GLY A 116 -14.08 15.99 -0.70
C GLY A 116 -14.11 16.11 -2.24
N ARG A 117 -12.98 16.40 -2.90
CA ARG A 117 -12.87 16.43 -4.36
C ARG A 117 -12.01 15.27 -4.84
N ILE A 118 -12.36 14.74 -6.01
CA ILE A 118 -11.63 13.65 -6.65
C ILE A 118 -10.95 14.21 -7.89
N LYS A 119 -9.69 13.85 -8.09
CA LYS A 119 -8.95 14.11 -9.32
C LYS A 119 -8.21 12.86 -9.75
N GLU A 120 -8.01 12.74 -11.04
CA GLU A 120 -7.18 11.70 -11.64
C GLU A 120 -5.79 12.24 -11.94
N SER A 121 -4.77 11.40 -11.76
CA SER A 121 -3.40 11.66 -12.21
C SER A 121 -2.84 10.39 -12.82
N THR A 122 -1.87 10.52 -13.73
CA THR A 122 -1.22 9.38 -14.37
C THR A 122 0.24 9.30 -13.90
N TRP A 123 0.63 8.14 -13.39
CA TRP A 123 2.02 7.81 -13.11
C TRP A 123 2.61 7.05 -14.30
N PRO A 124 3.69 7.54 -14.92
CA PRO A 124 4.25 6.92 -16.11
C PRO A 124 4.92 5.58 -15.77
N ARG A 125 4.90 4.66 -16.73
CA ARG A 125 5.73 3.44 -16.64
C ARG A 125 7.21 3.81 -16.74
N ALA A 126 8.05 3.10 -15.99
CA ALA A 126 9.51 3.22 -16.02
C ALA A 126 10.18 2.15 -16.89
N LEU A 127 9.55 0.98 -17.05
CA LEU A 127 10.07 -0.15 -17.82
C LEU A 127 9.08 -0.64 -18.87
N GLU A 128 9.60 -0.92 -20.07
CA GLU A 128 8.85 -1.47 -21.20
C GLU A 128 8.66 -3.00 -21.08
N ALA A 129 9.72 -3.70 -20.69
CA ALA A 129 9.72 -5.16 -20.57
C ALA A 129 9.10 -5.61 -19.24
N ARG A 130 8.42 -6.75 -19.28
CA ARG A 130 8.07 -7.48 -18.04
C ARG A 130 9.33 -8.14 -17.49
N PRO A 131 9.53 -8.16 -16.16
CA PRO A 131 10.61 -8.93 -15.58
C PRO A 131 10.43 -10.41 -15.88
N GLU A 132 11.54 -11.12 -15.99
CA GLU A 132 11.52 -12.57 -15.87
C GLU A 132 10.98 -12.96 -14.49
N PRO A 133 10.21 -14.06 -14.38
CA PRO A 133 9.75 -14.56 -13.09
C PRO A 133 10.94 -14.75 -12.15
N MET A 134 10.84 -14.17 -10.96
CA MET A 134 11.88 -14.29 -9.96
C MET A 134 11.67 -15.56 -9.13
N GLU A 135 12.73 -16.36 -8.98
CA GLU A 135 12.68 -17.60 -8.20
C GLU A 135 12.51 -17.34 -6.70
N ASP A 136 13.11 -16.25 -6.18
CA ASP A 136 13.08 -15.89 -4.76
C ASP A 136 12.61 -14.44 -4.54
N ILE A 137 11.34 -14.32 -4.13
CA ILE A 137 10.67 -13.08 -3.74
C ILE A 137 10.67 -12.85 -2.22
N SER A 138 11.39 -13.66 -1.45
CA SER A 138 11.48 -13.51 0.01
C SER A 138 12.23 -12.23 0.39
N MET A 139 12.01 -11.79 1.64
CA MET A 139 12.79 -10.68 2.22
C MET A 139 14.27 -11.03 2.25
N GLU A 140 14.61 -12.26 2.62
CA GLU A 140 15.97 -12.76 2.67
C GLU A 140 16.63 -12.76 1.29
N GLY A 141 15.89 -13.14 0.25
CA GLY A 141 16.31 -13.07 -1.14
C GLY A 141 16.60 -11.64 -1.59
N LEU A 142 15.72 -10.70 -1.25
CA LEU A 142 15.91 -9.27 -1.54
C LEU A 142 17.16 -8.71 -0.82
N LEU A 143 17.28 -8.94 0.49
CA LEU A 143 18.41 -8.46 1.29
C LEU A 143 19.73 -9.01 0.74
N ARG A 144 19.77 -10.30 0.39
CA ARG A 144 20.95 -10.92 -0.26
C ARG A 144 21.32 -10.20 -1.56
N ARG A 145 20.35 -9.87 -2.41
CA ARG A 145 20.62 -9.13 -3.66
C ARG A 145 21.12 -7.71 -3.41
N ILE A 146 20.63 -7.05 -2.37
CA ILE A 146 21.11 -5.73 -1.95
C ILE A 146 22.57 -5.82 -1.47
N GLU A 147 22.86 -6.72 -0.52
CA GLU A 147 24.19 -6.91 0.08
C GLU A 147 25.23 -7.33 -0.96
N GLN A 148 24.85 -8.16 -1.93
CA GLN A 148 25.75 -8.63 -2.99
C GLN A 148 25.81 -7.66 -4.19
N HIS A 149 25.09 -6.55 -4.17
CA HIS A 149 24.95 -5.62 -5.28
C HIS A 149 24.47 -6.29 -6.60
N THR A 150 23.60 -7.30 -6.48
CA THR A 150 23.06 -8.10 -7.60
C THR A 150 21.59 -7.80 -7.91
N LEU A 151 21.10 -6.61 -7.52
CA LEU A 151 19.76 -6.16 -7.90
C LEU A 151 19.57 -6.23 -9.42
N THR A 152 18.40 -6.69 -9.83
CA THR A 152 17.99 -6.71 -11.24
C THR A 152 17.59 -5.31 -11.70
N ASP A 153 17.41 -5.12 -13.00
CA ASP A 153 16.86 -3.87 -13.54
C ASP A 153 15.43 -3.62 -13.05
N TYR A 154 14.66 -4.70 -12.85
CA TYR A 154 13.34 -4.61 -12.25
C TYR A 154 13.40 -4.13 -10.80
N ASP A 155 14.27 -4.73 -9.96
CA ASP A 155 14.42 -4.32 -8.56
C ASP A 155 14.76 -2.82 -8.48
N ARG A 156 15.73 -2.36 -9.28
CA ARG A 156 16.12 -0.94 -9.33
C ARG A 156 14.96 -0.04 -9.75
N ALA A 157 14.24 -0.41 -10.81
CA ALA A 157 13.12 0.39 -11.29
C ALA A 157 11.95 0.41 -10.30
N ALA A 158 11.66 -0.70 -9.61
CA ALA A 158 10.63 -0.75 -8.58
C ALA A 158 10.98 0.16 -7.39
N LEU A 159 12.22 0.09 -6.90
CA LEU A 159 12.70 0.96 -5.82
C LEU A 159 12.63 2.44 -6.23
N GLN A 160 13.12 2.78 -7.42
CA GLN A 160 13.13 4.16 -7.91
C GLN A 160 11.70 4.70 -8.10
N ALA A 161 10.82 3.93 -8.76
CA ALA A 161 9.45 4.37 -9.02
C ALA A 161 8.67 4.63 -7.72
N ASN A 162 8.84 3.78 -6.70
CA ASN A 162 8.18 3.98 -5.41
C ASN A 162 8.82 5.12 -4.60
N PHE A 163 10.15 5.30 -4.67
CA PHE A 163 10.81 6.44 -4.04
C PHE A 163 10.34 7.77 -4.63
N ASP A 164 10.31 7.89 -5.97
CA ASP A 164 9.84 9.09 -6.67
C ASP A 164 8.36 9.36 -6.39
N PHE A 165 7.55 8.31 -6.30
CA PHE A 165 6.14 8.41 -5.91
C PHE A 165 5.98 9.00 -4.52
N LEU A 166 6.73 8.49 -3.54
CA LEU A 166 6.70 9.02 -2.18
C LEU A 166 7.18 10.48 -2.15
N GLN A 167 8.28 10.84 -2.83
CA GLN A 167 8.75 12.23 -2.92
C GLN A 167 7.74 13.20 -3.54
N THR A 168 6.88 12.70 -4.43
CA THR A 168 5.87 13.53 -5.10
C THR A 168 4.65 13.79 -4.22
N TYR A 169 4.30 12.85 -3.33
CA TYR A 169 3.00 12.85 -2.64
C TYR A 169 3.05 12.84 -1.11
N VAL A 170 4.16 12.47 -0.49
CA VAL A 170 4.38 12.39 0.97
C VAL A 170 5.29 13.53 1.42
#